data_AF-A0A602GXE3-F1
#
_entry.id   AF-A0A602GXE3-F1
#
_cell.length_a   1.000
_cell.length_b   1.000
_cell.length_c   1.000
_cell.angle_alpha   90.00
_cell.angle_beta   90.00
_cell.angle_gamma   90.00
#
_symmetry.space_group_name_H-M   'P 1'
#
loop_
_entity.id
_entity.type
_entity.pdbx_description
1 polymer ?
#
loop_
_entity_poly.entity_id
_entity_poly.type
_entity_poly.pdbx_seq_one_letter_code
_entity_poly.pdbx_strand_id
1 'polypeptide(L)'
;MRCKTLTAAAAVLLMLTAGCSTLERVVYRPDINQGNYLTPTDVAKVRVGMTQQQVAYALGTPMMTDPFGTNTWFYVFRQQPGHENVTQQTLTLTFNSSGVLTHIDNKPALTK
;
A
#
# COMPACT_ATOMS: atom_id res chain seq x y z
N MET A 1 -15.27 23.02 50.63
CA MET A 1 -14.81 21.62 50.59
C MET A 1 -15.59 20.75 49.59
N ARG A 2 -16.93 20.85 49.52
CA ARG A 2 -17.78 20.06 48.59
C ARG A 2 -17.50 20.23 47.09
N CYS A 3 -17.11 21.44 46.65
CA CYS A 3 -16.80 21.68 45.24
C CYS A 3 -15.51 20.96 44.80
N LYS A 4 -14.50 20.88 45.70
CA LYS A 4 -13.24 20.17 45.46
C LYS A 4 -13.42 18.64 45.40
N THR A 5 -14.35 18.10 46.21
CA THR A 5 -14.67 16.66 46.19
C THR A 5 -15.49 16.27 44.96
N LEU A 6 -16.36 17.15 44.46
CA LEU A 6 -17.13 16.93 43.24
C LEU A 6 -16.24 16.97 41.99
N THR A 7 -15.30 17.91 41.91
CA THR A 7 -14.33 17.94 40.80
C THR A 7 -13.40 16.74 40.81
N ALA A 8 -12.95 16.28 41.99
CA ALA A 8 -12.16 15.06 42.11
C ALA A 8 -12.94 13.81 41.65
N ALA A 9 -14.21 13.67 42.04
CA ALA A 9 -15.05 12.55 41.63
C ALA A 9 -15.30 12.53 40.11
N ALA A 10 -15.54 13.69 39.49
CA ALA A 10 -15.71 13.80 38.04
C ALA A 10 -14.44 13.42 37.27
N ALA A 11 -13.26 13.84 37.75
CA ALA A 11 -11.99 13.49 37.14
C ALA A 11 -11.68 11.99 37.23
N VAL A 12 -11.99 11.35 38.36
CA VAL A 12 -11.85 9.89 38.54
C VAL A 12 -12.79 9.14 37.61
N LEU A 13 -14.04 9.59 37.48
CA LEU A 13 -15.01 8.96 36.59
C LEU A 13 -14.58 9.05 35.12
N LEU A 14 -14.05 10.20 34.68
CA LEU A 14 -13.49 10.39 33.35
C LEU A 14 -12.31 9.43 33.07
N MET A 15 -11.40 9.26 34.04
CA MET A 15 -10.28 8.31 33.92
C MET A 15 -10.75 6.85 33.86
N LEU A 16 -11.78 6.47 34.62
CA LEU A 16 -12.33 5.11 34.60
C LEU A 16 -13.07 4.78 33.29
N THR A 17 -13.62 5.80 32.61
CA THR A 17 -14.27 5.65 31.29
C THR A 17 -13.31 5.82 30.11
N ALA A 18 -12.08 6.28 30.35
CA ALA A 18 -11.04 6.34 29.34
C ALA A 18 -10.56 4.91 29.04
N GLY A 19 -11.22 4.24 28.09
CA GLY A 19 -10.81 2.91 27.63
C GLY A 19 -9.40 2.93 27.01
N CYS A 20 -8.81 1.74 26.83
CA CYS A 20 -7.46 1.58 26.25
C CYS A 20 -7.33 1.95 24.76
N SER A 21 -8.33 2.56 24.13
CA SER A 21 -8.27 2.99 22.73
C SER A 21 -7.23 4.08 22.47
N THR A 22 -6.78 4.79 23.51
CA THR A 22 -5.68 5.76 23.44
C THR A 22 -4.29 5.12 23.40
N LEU A 23 -4.19 3.81 23.67
CA LEU A 23 -2.94 3.04 23.69
C LEU A 23 -2.71 2.24 22.40
N GLU A 24 -3.37 2.60 21.30
CA GLU A 24 -3.30 1.84 20.04
C GLU A 24 -1.85 1.58 19.60
N ARG A 25 -0.96 2.59 19.74
CA ARG A 25 0.47 2.48 19.43
C ARG A 25 1.29 1.55 20.33
N VAL A 26 0.75 1.14 21.48
CA VAL A 26 1.45 0.25 22.45
C VAL A 26 1.24 -1.22 22.10
N VAL A 27 0.15 -1.54 21.38
CA VAL A 27 -0.14 -2.91 20.96
C VAL A 27 0.66 -3.25 19.70
N TYR A 28 1.29 -4.43 19.69
CA TYR A 28 2.02 -4.91 18.52
C TYR A 28 1.08 -5.07 17.33
N ARG A 29 1.44 -4.44 16.22
CA ARG A 29 0.77 -4.58 14.93
C ARG A 29 1.80 -5.09 13.92
N PRO A 30 1.65 -6.31 13.38
CA PRO A 30 2.55 -6.83 12.36
C PRO A 30 2.59 -5.95 11.11
N ASP A 31 3.75 -5.88 10.49
CA ASP A 31 3.92 -5.21 9.20
C ASP A 31 3.19 -5.99 8.10
N ILE A 32 2.51 -5.26 7.23
CA ILE A 32 1.75 -5.85 6.11
C ILE A 32 2.43 -5.45 4.80
N ASN A 33 2.98 -6.45 4.11
CA ASN A 33 3.55 -6.30 2.78
C ASN A 33 2.63 -6.98 1.76
N GLN A 34 2.27 -6.28 0.70
CA GLN A 34 1.32 -6.75 -0.31
C GLN A 34 1.80 -6.44 -1.72
N GLY A 35 1.59 -7.40 -2.63
CA GLY A 35 1.81 -7.21 -4.06
C GLY A 35 3.20 -7.62 -4.56
N ASN A 36 3.59 -7.07 -5.71
CA ASN A 36 4.84 -7.40 -6.39
C ASN A 36 5.96 -6.47 -5.92
N TYR A 37 6.94 -7.00 -5.21
CA TYR A 37 8.14 -6.25 -4.85
C TYR A 37 9.01 -6.01 -6.10
N LEU A 38 9.21 -4.74 -6.47
CA LEU A 38 10.01 -4.35 -7.61
C LEU A 38 11.08 -3.34 -7.18
N THR A 39 12.32 -3.59 -7.56
CA THR A 39 13.39 -2.62 -7.35
C THR A 39 13.45 -1.63 -8.53
N PRO A 40 14.08 -0.44 -8.35
CA PRO A 40 14.28 0.48 -9.47
C PRO A 40 15.04 -0.14 -10.65
N THR A 41 15.96 -1.08 -10.37
CA THR A 41 16.70 -1.80 -11.41
C THR A 41 15.83 -2.81 -12.16
N ASP A 42 14.81 -3.40 -11.52
CA ASP A 42 13.84 -4.26 -12.20
C ASP A 42 12.96 -3.45 -13.15
N VAL A 43 12.41 -2.31 -12.68
CA VAL A 43 11.58 -1.42 -13.50
C VAL A 43 12.36 -0.95 -14.74
N ALA A 44 13.65 -0.65 -14.59
CA ALA A 44 14.52 -0.22 -15.69
C ALA A 44 14.76 -1.31 -16.78
N LYS A 45 14.51 -2.59 -16.49
CA LYS A 45 14.62 -3.66 -17.49
C LYS A 45 13.49 -3.60 -18.52
N VAL A 46 12.35 -2.99 -18.18
CA VAL A 46 11.17 -2.96 -19.03
C VAL A 46 11.19 -1.75 -19.95
N ARG A 47 10.86 -1.98 -21.22
CA ARG A 47 10.78 -0.94 -22.25
C ARG A 47 9.59 -1.17 -23.17
N VAL A 48 9.06 -0.08 -23.71
CA VAL A 48 8.02 -0.10 -24.76
C VAL A 48 8.48 -0.99 -25.91
N GLY A 49 7.56 -1.78 -26.47
CA GLY A 49 7.82 -2.76 -27.52
C GLY A 49 8.10 -4.18 -27.02
N MET A 50 8.24 -4.40 -25.70
CA MET A 50 8.35 -5.75 -25.14
C MET A 50 7.04 -6.53 -25.22
N THR A 51 7.11 -7.84 -25.45
CA THR A 51 5.94 -8.72 -25.35
C THR A 51 5.58 -8.99 -23.88
N GLN A 52 4.32 -9.35 -23.61
CA GLN A 52 3.88 -9.79 -22.28
C GLN A 52 4.78 -10.88 -21.69
N GLN A 53 5.23 -11.84 -22.51
CA GLN A 53 6.15 -12.89 -22.06
C GLN A 53 7.52 -12.35 -21.65
N GLN A 54 8.08 -11.39 -22.41
CA GLN A 54 9.35 -10.76 -22.06
C GLN A 54 9.24 -9.96 -20.75
N VAL A 55 8.13 -9.25 -20.57
CA VAL A 55 7.86 -8.51 -19.33
C VAL A 55 7.71 -9.48 -18.16
N ALA A 56 6.93 -10.56 -18.31
CA ALA A 56 6.76 -11.56 -17.26
C ALA A 56 8.07 -12.29 -16.92
N TYR A 57 8.96 -12.48 -17.88
CA TYR A 57 10.29 -13.02 -17.64
C TYR A 57 11.16 -12.05 -16.82
N ALA A 58 11.06 -10.74 -17.09
CA ALA A 58 11.85 -9.72 -16.42
C ALA A 58 11.35 -9.37 -15.01
N LEU A 59 10.04 -9.31 -14.82
CA LEU A 59 9.39 -8.82 -13.58
C LEU A 59 8.60 -9.89 -12.81
N GLY A 60 8.43 -11.09 -13.38
CA GLY A 60 7.49 -12.09 -12.88
C GLY A 60 6.06 -11.83 -13.36
N THR A 61 5.12 -12.69 -12.95
CA THR A 61 3.70 -12.52 -13.26
C THR A 61 3.09 -11.40 -12.40
N PRO A 62 2.31 -10.47 -12.98
CA PRO A 62 1.63 -9.45 -12.19
C PRO A 62 0.61 -10.10 -11.24
N MET A 63 0.49 -9.58 -10.03
CA MET A 63 -0.53 -10.06 -9.07
C MET A 63 -1.94 -9.64 -9.51
N MET A 64 -2.06 -8.58 -10.32
CA MET A 64 -3.34 -8.06 -10.78
C MET A 64 -3.28 -7.65 -12.26
N THR A 65 -4.32 -8.00 -13.00
CA THR A 65 -4.54 -7.56 -14.38
C THR A 65 -5.94 -6.99 -14.50
N ASP A 66 -6.15 -6.06 -15.44
CA ASP A 66 -7.49 -5.52 -15.70
C ASP A 66 -8.43 -6.62 -16.23
N PRO A 67 -9.54 -6.94 -15.53
CA PRO A 67 -10.49 -7.96 -15.98
C PRO A 67 -11.38 -7.50 -17.15
N PHE A 68 -11.40 -6.20 -17.49
CA PHE A 68 -12.31 -5.65 -18.49
C PHE A 68 -11.70 -5.50 -19.90
N GLY A 69 -10.51 -6.05 -20.12
CA GLY A 69 -9.94 -6.22 -21.46
C GLY A 69 -9.07 -5.06 -21.97
N THR A 70 -8.63 -4.13 -21.12
CA THR A 70 -7.64 -3.11 -21.55
C THR A 70 -6.22 -3.66 -21.70
N ASN A 71 -6.01 -4.96 -21.47
CA ASN A 71 -4.68 -5.60 -21.43
C ASN A 71 -3.70 -4.79 -20.57
N THR A 72 -4.12 -4.43 -19.36
CA THR A 72 -3.29 -3.68 -18.42
C THR A 72 -2.83 -4.59 -17.28
N TRP A 73 -1.54 -4.56 -16.99
CA TRP A 73 -0.92 -5.25 -15.87
C TRP A 73 -0.56 -4.27 -14.77
N PHE A 74 -0.90 -4.62 -13.54
CA PHE A 74 -0.64 -3.81 -12.36
C PHE A 74 0.38 -4.52 -11.48
N TYR A 75 1.55 -3.92 -11.34
CA TYR A 75 2.57 -4.29 -10.36
C TYR A 75 2.51 -3.28 -9.22
N VAL A 76 1.72 -3.60 -8.20
CA VAL A 76 1.56 -2.77 -7.01
C VAL A 76 2.42 -3.35 -5.92
N PHE A 77 3.26 -2.53 -5.28
CA PHE A 77 3.89 -2.88 -4.00
C PHE A 77 3.35 -1.95 -2.93
N ARG A 78 2.73 -2.51 -1.89
CA ARG A 78 2.17 -1.76 -0.77
C ARG A 78 2.76 -2.27 0.53
N GLN A 79 3.30 -1.37 1.32
CA GLN A 79 3.85 -1.66 2.63
C GLN A 79 3.16 -0.81 3.69
N GLN A 80 2.70 -1.46 4.74
CA GLN A 80 2.08 -0.84 5.89
C GLN A 80 2.80 -1.33 7.14
N PRO A 81 3.85 -0.61 7.58
CA PRO A 81 4.50 -0.92 8.84
C PRO A 81 3.55 -0.63 10.01
N GLY A 82 3.73 -1.34 11.12
CA GLY A 82 2.93 -1.16 12.32
C GLY A 82 2.95 0.29 12.80
N HIS A 83 1.77 0.92 12.91
CA HIS A 83 1.60 2.31 13.39
C HIS A 83 2.26 3.41 12.57
N GLU A 84 2.79 3.08 11.38
CA GLU A 84 3.40 4.03 10.45
C GLU A 84 2.50 4.29 9.23
N ASN A 85 2.90 5.26 8.42
CA ASN A 85 2.19 5.58 7.19
C ASN A 85 2.38 4.48 6.14
N VAL A 86 1.33 4.23 5.37
CA VAL A 86 1.38 3.35 4.21
C VAL A 86 2.28 3.96 3.14
N THR A 87 3.17 3.14 2.59
CA THR A 87 3.88 3.44 1.36
C THR A 87 3.36 2.53 0.24
N GLN A 88 3.29 3.07 -0.98
CA GLN A 88 2.87 2.30 -2.13
C GLN A 88 3.61 2.79 -3.37
N GLN A 89 4.13 1.83 -4.13
CA GLN A 89 4.60 2.01 -5.49
C GLN A 89 3.65 1.28 -6.44
N THR A 90 3.36 1.89 -7.58
CA THR A 90 2.48 1.30 -8.60
C THR A 90 3.10 1.47 -9.96
N LEU A 91 3.47 0.35 -10.57
CA LEU A 91 3.88 0.27 -11.96
C LEU A 91 2.71 -0.31 -12.77
N THR A 92 2.19 0.48 -13.69
CA THR A 92 1.10 0.11 -14.60
C THR A 92 1.65 -0.03 -16.01
N LEU A 93 1.44 -1.20 -16.60
CA LEU A 93 1.91 -1.55 -17.93
C LEU A 93 0.70 -1.84 -18.82
N THR A 94 0.54 -1.06 -19.89
CA THR A 94 -0.58 -1.25 -20.83
C THR A 94 -0.06 -1.85 -22.13
N PHE A 95 -0.73 -2.91 -22.59
CA PHE A 95 -0.37 -3.62 -23.80
C PHE A 95 -1.41 -3.39 -24.89
N ASN A 96 -0.99 -3.50 -26.16
CA ASN A 96 -1.93 -3.51 -27.28
C ASN A 96 -2.61 -4.88 -27.43
N SER A 97 -3.47 -4.99 -28.44
CA SER A 97 -4.19 -6.24 -28.78
C SER A 97 -3.26 -7.40 -29.15
N SER A 98 -2.04 -7.12 -29.63
CA SER A 98 -1.02 -8.12 -29.94
C SER A 98 -0.14 -8.50 -28.74
N GLY A 99 -0.45 -8.01 -27.53
CA GLY A 99 0.31 -8.30 -26.31
C GLY A 99 1.67 -7.61 -26.24
N VAL A 100 1.84 -6.49 -26.94
CA VAL A 100 3.07 -5.67 -26.94
C VAL A 100 2.88 -4.43 -26.07
N LEU A 101 3.84 -4.16 -25.20
CA LEU A 101 3.84 -3.06 -24.25
C LEU A 101 3.88 -1.71 -24.98
N THR A 102 2.87 -0.87 -24.77
CA THR A 102 2.74 0.45 -25.40
C THR A 102 2.93 1.60 -24.43
N HIS A 103 2.57 1.42 -23.15
CA HIS A 103 2.63 2.47 -22.16
C HIS A 103 3.16 1.96 -20.81
N ILE A 104 3.98 2.78 -20.16
CA ILE A 104 4.58 2.51 -18.85
C ILE A 104 4.27 3.71 -17.96
N ASP A 105 3.49 3.50 -16.90
CA ASP A 105 3.24 4.49 -15.85
C ASP A 105 3.86 4.00 -14.54
N ASN A 106 4.83 4.72 -14.01
CA ASN A 106 5.51 4.38 -12.76
C ASN A 106 5.26 5.47 -11.71
N LYS A 107 4.46 5.14 -10.70
CA LYS A 107 4.16 6.02 -9.56
C LYS A 107 4.91 5.49 -8.33
N PRO A 108 6.04 6.13 -7.95
CA PRO A 108 6.90 5.62 -6.88
C PRO A 108 6.33 5.86 -5.47
N ALA A 109 5.32 6.72 -5.33
CA ALA A 109 4.69 7.03 -4.06
C ALA A 109 3.17 7.15 -4.21
N LEU A 110 2.47 6.85 -3.12
CA LEU A 110 1.03 7.05 -3.00
C LEU A 110 0.72 8.55 -3.05
N THR A 111 -0.10 8.98 -4.01
CA THR A 111 -0.62 10.35 -4.04
C THR A 111 -1.63 10.52 -2.90
N LYS A 112 -1.50 11.59 -2.12
CA LYS A 112 -2.45 11.96 -1.06
C LYS A 112 -3.66 12.68 -1.64
#